data_AF-A0A0G0BPU9-F1
#
_entry.id   AF-A0A0G0BPU9-F1
#
_cell.length_a   1.000
_cell.length_b   1.000
_cell.length_c   1.000
_cell.angle_alpha   90.00
_cell.angle_beta   90.00
_cell.angle_gamma   90.00
#
_symmetry.space_group_name_H-M   'P 1'
#
loop_
_entity.id
_entity.type
_entity.pdbx_description
1 polymer ?
#
loop_
_entity_poly.entity_id
_entity_poly.type
_entity_poly.pdbx_seq_one_letter_code
_entity_poly.pdbx_strand_id
1 'polypeptide(L)'
;MKKKFQISLFIILSIIIGFNFPLKIKAASAPILLFSDLDSGPKVGWNGSLIKGAAVSIWGRNFGAERGSSYVTVGGVDLVNDSDYAEWGVSERENGISNGMERITFWLNSNMSDGNVNIVVNVGGNVSDPIGFTIRSGKIYFVSLNGDDSNNGLYDANIGSGNGPWRHIYKAMASSSVFDPGDIVYVKGGTYTDLHIYNSYLRFYNNDCGMAGLPVAYVAYPAEKVIIGDGTYDGIREHSYACEYVTISKFFINAKITAIGMASGEANKSNWRVIGNDITTVGMGWTGTVIFGASPVENENFKILGNSIHDLYGDKYYHGMYIGTVYNFPDLHNKGVEIGWNELYNFVDIGTGDNVGGPSGIYIHPTDSNAGEVDEVYIHDNIVHNLPHAGLAFASSIKNAYVWNNVLYNCGNGNLSARPSVHFGIHNDVVSNVRFYNNTIYDNNVEGTDSLILFIDASGINNNVEMKNNIFYSLTSGFDSTAIGAVSSDNDIWYGATIPGYASNYINQNPLFTSPFTNDFTLQSTSPAINAGTTLASVPNDFLGVSRPQGISYDIGAFEYVQTSESCSDNIQNQDETGIDCGGVCDACVVPTTYTLTNFISIITNWLGIGNETSDVNSDGIVNTRDLGVVMSGWGE
;
A
#
# COMPACT_ATOMS: atom_id res chain seq x y z
N MET A 1 -74.43 -14.32 -12.76
CA MET A 1 -73.72 -14.21 -14.06
C MET A 1 -72.80 -12.99 -14.03
N LYS A 2 -71.52 -13.17 -13.70
CA LYS A 2 -70.42 -12.24 -13.96
C LYS A 2 -69.15 -13.10 -14.09
N LYS A 3 -68.67 -13.32 -15.32
CA LYS A 3 -67.45 -14.09 -15.60
C LYS A 3 -66.25 -13.14 -15.68
N LYS A 4 -65.19 -13.51 -14.96
CA LYS A 4 -63.87 -12.86 -14.89
C LYS A 4 -63.09 -13.09 -16.18
N PHE A 5 -62.36 -12.07 -16.63
CA PHE A 5 -61.33 -12.15 -17.67
C PHE A 5 -60.03 -12.70 -17.07
N GLN A 6 -59.41 -13.71 -17.72
CA GLN A 6 -58.04 -14.14 -17.49
C GLN A 6 -57.19 -13.68 -18.68
N ILE A 7 -56.04 -13.07 -18.39
CA ILE A 7 -55.00 -12.69 -19.35
C ILE A 7 -53.92 -13.77 -19.29
N SER A 8 -53.62 -14.39 -20.44
CA SER A 8 -52.61 -15.44 -20.58
C SER A 8 -51.22 -14.84 -20.84
N LEU A 9 -50.24 -15.30 -20.07
CA LEU A 9 -48.81 -14.94 -20.14
C LEU A 9 -48.09 -15.87 -21.14
N PHE A 10 -47.38 -15.30 -22.12
CA PHE A 10 -46.53 -16.05 -23.06
C PHE A 10 -45.15 -16.29 -22.43
N ILE A 11 -44.72 -17.55 -22.35
CA ILE A 11 -43.35 -17.97 -22.04
C ILE A 11 -42.70 -18.39 -23.36
N ILE A 12 -41.61 -17.72 -23.74
CA ILE A 12 -40.74 -18.14 -24.84
C ILE A 12 -39.62 -18.98 -24.26
N LEU A 13 -39.54 -20.24 -24.70
CA LEU A 13 -38.50 -21.20 -24.37
C LEU A 13 -37.41 -21.10 -25.46
N SER A 14 -36.21 -20.63 -25.10
CA SER A 14 -35.05 -20.62 -26.00
C SER A 14 -34.10 -21.76 -25.62
N ILE A 15 -33.93 -22.71 -26.55
CA ILE A 15 -33.01 -23.84 -26.47
C ILE A 15 -31.59 -23.33 -26.73
N ILE A 16 -30.71 -23.43 -25.73
CA ILE A 16 -29.26 -23.16 -25.88
C ILE A 16 -28.57 -24.49 -26.22
N ILE A 17 -28.05 -24.58 -27.44
CA ILE A 17 -27.12 -25.63 -27.85
C ILE A 17 -25.73 -25.22 -27.33
N GLY A 18 -25.19 -26.02 -26.41
CA GLY A 18 -23.89 -25.77 -25.80
C GLY A 18 -22.74 -25.96 -26.79
N PHE A 19 -22.09 -24.86 -27.16
CA PHE A 19 -20.69 -24.88 -27.56
C PHE A 19 -19.85 -24.77 -26.29
N ASN A 20 -19.12 -25.83 -25.96
CA ASN A 20 -18.06 -25.81 -24.95
C ASN A 20 -16.93 -24.92 -25.47
N PHE A 21 -16.99 -23.61 -25.16
CA PHE A 21 -15.76 -22.83 -25.07
C PHE A 21 -15.02 -23.30 -23.82
N PRO A 22 -13.72 -23.65 -23.89
CA PRO A 22 -12.93 -23.72 -22.68
C PRO A 22 -13.01 -22.32 -22.05
N LEU A 23 -13.65 -22.22 -20.89
CA LEU A 23 -13.46 -21.08 -20.00
C LEU A 23 -11.95 -20.95 -19.83
N LYS A 24 -11.34 -19.96 -20.48
CA LYS A 24 -10.02 -19.46 -20.07
C LYS A 24 -10.25 -18.92 -18.67
N ILE A 25 -10.05 -19.78 -17.67
CA ILE A 25 -9.94 -19.37 -16.28
C ILE A 25 -8.77 -18.38 -16.30
N LYS A 26 -9.08 -17.09 -16.14
CA LYS A 26 -8.05 -16.09 -15.89
C LYS A 26 -7.29 -16.60 -14.67
N ALA A 27 -6.01 -16.91 -14.82
CA ALA A 27 -5.19 -17.30 -13.69
C ALA A 27 -5.34 -16.21 -12.63
N ALA A 28 -5.70 -16.59 -11.40
CA ALA A 28 -5.73 -15.65 -10.31
C ALA A 28 -4.35 -14.99 -10.21
N SER A 29 -4.31 -13.67 -10.07
CA SER A 29 -3.08 -12.96 -9.77
C SER A 29 -2.42 -13.60 -8.54
N ALA A 30 -1.09 -13.72 -8.56
CA ALA A 30 -0.38 -14.30 -7.43
C ALA A 30 -0.70 -13.53 -6.14
N PRO A 31 -0.87 -14.21 -4.99
CA PRO A 31 -1.10 -13.53 -3.72
C PRO A 31 0.11 -12.70 -3.34
N ILE A 32 -0.14 -11.48 -2.89
CA ILE A 32 0.88 -10.55 -2.43
C ILE A 32 0.70 -10.40 -0.93
N LEU A 33 1.74 -10.73 -0.16
CA LEU A 33 1.75 -10.61 1.29
C LEU A 33 2.61 -9.42 1.69
N LEU A 34 2.04 -8.48 2.44
CA LEU A 34 2.69 -7.19 2.73
C LEU A 34 3.21 -7.12 4.17
N PHE A 35 2.34 -7.33 5.15
CA PHE A 35 2.70 -7.25 6.58
C PHE A 35 1.74 -8.04 7.48
N SER A 36 2.11 -8.22 8.75
CA SER A 36 1.30 -8.83 9.80
C SER A 36 1.01 -7.87 10.96
N ASP A 37 -0.02 -8.15 11.77
CA ASP A 37 -0.28 -7.39 13.00
C ASP A 37 0.75 -7.69 14.06
N LEU A 38 1.07 -8.96 14.27
CA LEU A 38 2.05 -9.49 15.20
C LEU A 38 3.32 -9.90 14.44
N ASP A 39 4.48 -9.69 15.05
CA ASP A 39 5.78 -10.18 14.57
C ASP A 39 6.23 -11.45 15.32
N SER A 40 5.52 -11.77 16.41
CA SER A 40 5.80 -12.91 17.26
C SER A 40 4.58 -13.30 18.10
N GLY A 41 4.51 -14.55 18.51
CA GLY A 41 3.43 -15.00 19.41
C GLY A 41 3.47 -16.48 19.79
N PRO A 42 2.68 -16.87 20.80
CA PRO A 42 2.57 -18.25 21.27
C PRO A 42 1.70 -19.12 20.38
N LYS A 43 2.17 -20.33 20.09
CA LYS A 43 1.45 -21.35 19.32
C LYS A 43 0.40 -22.14 20.12
N VAL A 44 0.26 -21.84 21.40
CA VAL A 44 -0.71 -22.43 22.35
C VAL A 44 -1.24 -21.35 23.30
N GLY A 45 -2.32 -21.64 24.02
CA GLY A 45 -2.86 -20.80 25.10
C GLY A 45 -4.23 -20.18 24.83
N TRP A 46 -4.78 -20.30 23.61
CA TRP A 46 -6.09 -19.73 23.29
C TRP A 46 -7.18 -20.40 24.12
N ASN A 47 -7.83 -19.67 25.03
CA ASN A 47 -8.76 -20.24 26.02
C ASN A 47 -8.15 -21.40 26.81
N GLY A 48 -6.85 -21.32 27.14
CA GLY A 48 -6.11 -22.38 27.84
C GLY A 48 -5.78 -23.61 26.97
N SER A 49 -6.01 -23.56 25.65
CA SER A 49 -5.75 -24.68 24.74
C SER A 49 -4.28 -25.03 24.63
N LEU A 50 -3.96 -26.33 24.64
CA LEU A 50 -2.61 -26.85 24.38
C LEU A 50 -2.28 -27.02 22.89
N ILE A 51 -3.24 -26.77 22.00
CA ILE A 51 -3.10 -26.99 20.55
C ILE A 51 -3.40 -25.77 19.69
N LYS A 52 -3.97 -24.71 20.28
CA LYS A 52 -4.40 -23.48 19.59
C LYS A 52 -3.78 -22.27 20.28
N GLY A 53 -3.10 -21.43 19.50
CA GLY A 53 -2.33 -20.28 19.97
C GLY A 53 -2.91 -18.93 19.57
N ALA A 54 -2.03 -17.95 19.44
CA ALA A 54 -2.36 -16.59 19.07
C ALA A 54 -3.07 -16.54 17.70
N ALA A 55 -4.04 -15.64 17.59
CA ALA A 55 -4.61 -15.24 16.31
C ALA A 55 -3.71 -14.17 15.68
N VAL A 56 -3.20 -14.45 14.48
CA VAL A 56 -2.34 -13.54 13.71
C VAL A 56 -3.15 -13.05 12.50
N SER A 57 -3.16 -11.74 12.29
CA SER A 57 -3.70 -11.13 11.07
C SER A 57 -2.58 -10.76 10.11
N ILE A 58 -2.82 -11.01 8.82
CA ILE A 58 -1.92 -10.63 7.72
C ILE A 58 -2.68 -9.81 6.68
N TRP A 59 -2.00 -8.84 6.08
CA TRP A 59 -2.53 -7.97 5.05
C TRP A 59 -1.80 -8.19 3.73
N GLY A 60 -2.55 -8.08 2.65
CA GLY A 60 -2.03 -8.27 1.32
C GLY A 60 -3.04 -8.01 0.24
N ARG A 61 -2.83 -8.59 -0.93
CA ARG A 61 -3.70 -8.48 -2.09
C ARG A 61 -3.83 -9.83 -2.81
N ASN A 62 -4.91 -10.00 -3.56
CA ASN A 62 -5.20 -11.19 -4.34
C ASN A 62 -5.37 -12.47 -3.48
N PHE A 63 -5.84 -12.32 -2.24
CA PHE A 63 -6.27 -13.42 -1.38
C PHE A 63 -7.61 -14.00 -1.83
N GLY A 64 -8.49 -13.15 -2.36
CA GLY A 64 -9.84 -13.50 -2.77
C GLY A 64 -10.80 -13.63 -1.59
N ALA A 65 -12.06 -13.31 -1.81
CA ALA A 65 -13.09 -13.27 -0.77
C ALA A 65 -13.45 -14.65 -0.17
N GLU A 66 -13.19 -15.74 -0.90
CA GLU A 66 -13.42 -17.11 -0.44
C GLU A 66 -12.12 -17.88 -0.37
N ARG A 67 -11.92 -18.63 0.73
CA ARG A 67 -10.71 -19.45 0.90
C ARG A 67 -10.61 -20.56 -0.13
N GLY A 68 -11.68 -21.35 -0.30
CA GLY A 68 -11.65 -22.56 -1.12
C GLY A 68 -10.53 -23.52 -0.64
N SER A 69 -9.67 -23.93 -1.57
CA SER A 69 -8.49 -24.77 -1.26
C SER A 69 -7.24 -23.97 -0.89
N SER A 70 -7.32 -22.64 -0.82
CA SER A 70 -6.22 -21.76 -0.43
C SER A 70 -5.88 -21.93 1.05
N TYR A 71 -4.63 -21.67 1.42
CA TYR A 71 -4.14 -21.85 2.78
C TYR A 71 -2.95 -20.93 3.10
N VAL A 72 -2.74 -20.68 4.39
CA VAL A 72 -1.55 -20.05 4.96
C VAL A 72 -0.60 -21.16 5.43
N THR A 73 0.69 -20.99 5.17
CA THR A 73 1.74 -21.84 5.75
C THR A 73 2.53 -21.04 6.77
N VAL A 74 2.74 -21.61 7.96
CA VAL A 74 3.56 -21.00 9.01
C VAL A 74 4.63 -21.97 9.47
N GLY A 75 5.90 -21.63 9.25
CA GLY A 75 7.01 -22.50 9.65
C GLY A 75 6.96 -23.90 9.05
N GLY A 76 6.43 -24.03 7.83
CA GLY A 76 6.27 -25.31 7.13
C GLY A 76 5.00 -26.10 7.50
N VAL A 77 4.09 -25.51 8.29
CA VAL A 77 2.79 -26.12 8.62
C VAL A 77 1.68 -25.46 7.81
N ASP A 78 1.01 -26.25 6.97
CA ASP A 78 -0.12 -25.79 6.16
C ASP A 78 -1.41 -25.78 6.99
N LEU A 79 -2.08 -24.64 7.04
CA LEU A 79 -3.38 -24.46 7.71
C LEU A 79 -4.51 -24.72 6.71
N VAL A 80 -4.94 -25.97 6.59
CA VAL A 80 -5.88 -26.39 5.52
C VAL A 80 -7.35 -26.44 5.95
N ASN A 81 -7.65 -26.33 7.24
CA ASN A 81 -9.00 -26.48 7.75
C ASN A 81 -9.66 -25.12 7.96
N ASP A 82 -10.97 -25.02 7.77
CA ASP A 82 -11.73 -23.78 8.05
C ASP A 82 -11.59 -23.35 9.51
N SER A 83 -11.46 -24.31 10.44
CA SER A 83 -11.26 -24.04 11.87
C SER A 83 -9.94 -23.35 12.21
N ASP A 84 -9.00 -23.30 11.28
CA ASP A 84 -7.71 -22.62 11.42
C ASP A 84 -7.83 -21.10 11.20
N TYR A 85 -8.97 -20.62 10.68
CA TYR A 85 -9.20 -19.24 10.29
C TYR A 85 -10.36 -18.60 11.03
N ALA A 86 -10.14 -17.36 11.49
CA ALA A 86 -11.21 -16.48 11.92
C ALA A 86 -11.78 -15.68 10.74
N GLU A 87 -10.91 -15.28 9.80
CA GLU A 87 -11.23 -14.40 8.68
C GLU A 87 -10.40 -14.80 7.46
N TRP A 88 -10.98 -14.68 6.27
CA TRP A 88 -10.27 -14.84 5.00
C TRP A 88 -10.68 -13.75 4.03
N GLY A 89 -9.71 -13.08 3.40
CA GLY A 89 -9.96 -12.17 2.29
C GLY A 89 -10.87 -10.99 2.59
N VAL A 90 -10.97 -10.54 3.85
CA VAL A 90 -11.82 -9.41 4.22
C VAL A 90 -11.21 -8.14 3.62
N SER A 91 -11.99 -7.33 2.91
CA SER A 91 -11.47 -6.16 2.16
C SER A 91 -12.23 -4.86 2.42
N GLU A 92 -13.31 -4.91 3.18
CA GLU A 92 -14.20 -3.75 3.34
C GLU A 92 -13.64 -2.74 4.35
N ARG A 93 -13.72 -1.45 3.99
CA ARG A 93 -13.25 -0.34 4.85
C ARG A 93 -13.96 -0.29 6.21
N GLU A 94 -15.22 -0.74 6.29
CA GLU A 94 -15.95 -0.80 7.57
C GLU A 94 -15.31 -1.71 8.63
N ASN A 95 -14.39 -2.59 8.19
CA ASN A 95 -13.57 -3.49 9.00
C ASN A 95 -12.14 -2.95 9.26
N GLY A 96 -11.89 -1.67 8.96
CA GLY A 96 -10.62 -0.98 9.18
C GLY A 96 -9.55 -1.33 8.16
N ILE A 97 -9.94 -1.70 6.94
CA ILE A 97 -9.04 -2.12 5.87
C ILE A 97 -9.02 -1.06 4.78
N SER A 98 -7.87 -0.41 4.60
CA SER A 98 -7.65 0.67 3.64
C SER A 98 -6.97 0.18 2.36
N ASN A 99 -6.87 1.06 1.37
CA ASN A 99 -6.00 0.92 0.19
C ASN A 99 -6.25 -0.32 -0.68
N GLY A 100 -7.47 -0.87 -0.67
CA GLY A 100 -7.83 -2.06 -1.46
C GLY A 100 -7.04 -3.30 -1.08
N MET A 101 -6.55 -3.37 0.16
CA MET A 101 -5.93 -4.56 0.72
C MET A 101 -7.00 -5.56 1.19
N GLU A 102 -6.56 -6.78 1.44
CA GLU A 102 -7.33 -7.87 2.03
C GLU A 102 -6.64 -8.35 3.31
N ARG A 103 -7.42 -8.81 4.29
CA ARG A 103 -6.95 -9.37 5.55
C ARG A 103 -7.34 -10.83 5.71
N ILE A 104 -6.38 -11.65 6.13
CA ILE A 104 -6.62 -13.02 6.63
C ILE A 104 -6.27 -13.02 8.13
N THR A 105 -7.10 -13.66 8.95
CA THR A 105 -6.80 -13.88 10.37
C THR A 105 -6.87 -15.37 10.68
N PHE A 106 -5.79 -15.94 11.18
CA PHE A 106 -5.64 -17.38 11.44
C PHE A 106 -5.03 -17.64 12.82
N TRP A 107 -5.17 -18.85 13.33
CA TRP A 107 -4.55 -19.25 14.59
C TRP A 107 -3.26 -20.04 14.39
N LEU A 108 -2.25 -19.72 15.18
CA LEU A 108 -1.09 -20.58 15.36
C LEU A 108 -1.51 -21.89 16.06
N ASN A 109 -0.75 -22.96 15.86
CA ASN A 109 -1.04 -24.25 16.49
C ASN A 109 0.22 -25.01 16.93
N SER A 110 0.04 -26.01 17.79
CA SER A 110 1.13 -26.73 18.44
C SER A 110 2.06 -27.50 17.50
N ASN A 111 1.71 -27.69 16.23
CA ASN A 111 2.55 -28.39 15.26
C ASN A 111 3.70 -27.51 14.73
N MET A 112 3.63 -26.19 14.95
CA MET A 112 4.66 -25.24 14.52
C MET A 112 5.89 -25.36 15.42
N SER A 113 7.09 -25.21 14.85
CA SER A 113 8.34 -25.17 15.64
C SER A 113 8.53 -23.80 16.28
N ASP A 114 9.18 -23.76 17.45
CA ASP A 114 9.57 -22.50 18.09
C ASP A 114 10.74 -21.86 17.33
N GLY A 115 10.87 -20.54 17.42
CA GLY A 115 11.91 -19.74 16.77
C GLY A 115 11.42 -18.97 15.55
N ASN A 116 12.38 -18.46 14.78
CA ASN A 116 12.10 -17.69 13.57
C ASN A 116 11.53 -18.60 12.48
N VAL A 117 10.40 -18.20 11.93
CA VAL A 117 9.67 -18.88 10.87
C VAL A 117 9.24 -17.87 9.81
N ASN A 118 8.75 -18.37 8.67
CA ASN A 118 8.10 -17.56 7.66
C ASN A 118 6.59 -17.84 7.64
N ILE A 119 5.83 -16.81 7.31
CA ILE A 119 4.43 -16.89 6.91
C ILE A 119 4.36 -16.70 5.39
N VAL A 120 3.67 -17.59 4.69
CA VAL A 120 3.34 -17.45 3.26
C VAL A 120 1.87 -17.76 3.02
N VAL A 121 1.29 -17.16 1.98
CA VAL A 121 -0.08 -17.41 1.55
C VAL A 121 -0.07 -18.17 0.22
N ASN A 122 -0.82 -19.25 0.14
CA ASN A 122 -1.07 -19.99 -1.09
C ASN A 122 -2.52 -19.76 -1.55
N VAL A 123 -2.70 -19.16 -2.73
CA VAL A 123 -4.00 -18.94 -3.36
C VAL A 123 -4.02 -19.62 -4.72
N GLY A 124 -4.87 -20.62 -4.86
CA GLY A 124 -5.03 -21.34 -6.13
C GLY A 124 -3.74 -21.99 -6.66
N GLY A 125 -2.79 -22.34 -5.79
CA GLY A 125 -1.49 -22.91 -6.16
C GLY A 125 -0.36 -21.89 -6.34
N ASN A 126 -0.65 -20.58 -6.33
CA ASN A 126 0.34 -19.53 -6.36
C ASN A 126 0.76 -19.16 -4.93
N VAL A 127 2.05 -18.97 -4.69
CA VAL A 127 2.63 -18.71 -3.37
C VAL A 127 3.12 -17.26 -3.30
N SER A 128 2.83 -16.57 -2.20
CA SER A 128 3.34 -15.22 -1.94
C SER A 128 4.81 -15.25 -1.53
N ASP A 129 5.47 -14.09 -1.62
CA ASP A 129 6.72 -13.89 -0.89
C ASP A 129 6.49 -14.06 0.64
N PRO A 130 7.51 -14.54 1.38
CA PRO A 130 7.39 -14.76 2.81
C PRO A 130 7.56 -13.46 3.61
N ILE A 131 6.83 -13.35 4.71
CA ILE A 131 7.15 -12.41 5.80
C ILE A 131 7.68 -13.17 7.01
N GLY A 132 8.62 -12.57 7.73
CA GLY A 132 9.20 -13.16 8.94
C GLY A 132 8.24 -13.11 10.13
N PHE A 133 8.28 -14.15 10.96
CA PHE A 133 7.53 -14.24 12.21
C PHE A 133 8.32 -15.06 13.25
N THR A 134 8.09 -14.83 14.54
CA THR A 134 8.74 -15.61 15.60
C THR A 134 7.72 -16.37 16.46
N ILE A 135 7.79 -17.70 16.44
CA ILE A 135 7.02 -18.53 17.35
C ILE A 135 7.76 -18.59 18.69
N ARG A 136 7.10 -18.16 19.78
CA ARG A 136 7.73 -18.03 21.11
C ARG A 136 6.73 -18.28 22.23
N SER A 137 7.19 -18.49 23.46
CA SER A 137 6.30 -18.54 24.62
C SER A 137 5.67 -17.17 24.92
N GLY A 138 4.51 -17.20 25.59
CA GLY A 138 3.74 -16.04 26.04
C GLY A 138 2.34 -16.50 26.45
N LYS A 139 1.62 -15.69 27.21
CA LYS A 139 0.22 -15.94 27.57
C LYS A 139 -0.72 -15.14 26.67
N ILE A 140 -1.94 -15.66 26.54
CA ILE A 140 -3.02 -15.03 25.79
C ILE A 140 -4.12 -14.66 26.77
N TYR A 141 -4.50 -13.39 26.77
CA TYR A 141 -5.53 -12.83 27.62
C TYR A 141 -6.68 -12.22 26.80
N PHE A 142 -7.82 -12.02 27.46
CA PHE A 142 -9.04 -11.52 26.85
C PHE A 142 -9.68 -10.43 27.70
N VAL A 143 -10.20 -9.41 27.02
CA VAL A 143 -10.99 -8.31 27.62
C VAL A 143 -12.36 -8.28 26.96
N SER A 144 -13.42 -8.04 27.74
CA SER A 144 -14.79 -7.92 27.25
C SER A 144 -15.60 -6.93 28.08
N LEU A 145 -16.53 -6.22 27.47
CA LEU A 145 -17.53 -5.38 28.18
C LEU A 145 -18.37 -6.16 29.20
N ASN A 146 -18.48 -7.49 29.05
CA ASN A 146 -19.18 -8.38 29.98
C ASN A 146 -18.19 -9.15 30.91
N GLY A 147 -16.92 -8.77 30.90
CA GLY A 147 -15.89 -9.35 31.75
C GLY A 147 -15.94 -8.86 33.20
N ASP A 148 -15.02 -9.38 34.00
CA ASP A 148 -14.82 -9.01 35.41
C ASP A 148 -13.31 -8.98 35.69
N ASP A 149 -12.82 -7.91 36.30
CA ASP A 149 -11.38 -7.73 36.59
C ASP A 149 -10.86 -8.62 37.72
N SER A 150 -11.76 -9.34 38.41
CA SER A 150 -11.42 -10.43 39.32
C SER A 150 -11.17 -11.76 38.61
N ASN A 151 -11.49 -11.86 37.31
CA ASN A 151 -11.15 -13.03 36.51
C ASN A 151 -9.65 -13.09 36.19
N ASN A 152 -9.18 -14.26 35.78
CA ASN A 152 -7.80 -14.48 35.36
C ASN A 152 -7.47 -13.97 33.94
N GLY A 153 -8.47 -13.60 33.13
CA GLY A 153 -8.28 -13.11 31.77
C GLY A 153 -7.96 -14.19 30.72
N LEU A 154 -7.79 -15.47 31.10
CA LEU A 154 -7.29 -16.52 30.19
C LEU A 154 -8.36 -17.13 29.26
N TYR A 155 -9.61 -16.71 29.41
CA TYR A 155 -10.74 -17.22 28.65
C TYR A 155 -11.56 -16.07 28.06
N ASP A 156 -11.99 -16.22 26.81
CA ASP A 156 -12.79 -15.23 26.06
C ASP A 156 -14.26 -15.15 26.50
N ALA A 157 -14.68 -16.02 27.41
CA ALA A 157 -16.00 -16.07 28.02
C ALA A 157 -15.91 -16.49 29.50
N ASN A 158 -16.86 -16.04 30.32
CA ASN A 158 -16.97 -16.46 31.71
C ASN A 158 -17.33 -17.95 31.78
N ILE A 159 -16.42 -18.79 32.27
CA ILE A 159 -16.64 -20.24 32.47
C ILE A 159 -16.73 -20.62 33.96
N GLY A 160 -16.68 -19.63 34.86
CA GLY A 160 -16.85 -19.80 36.30
C GLY A 160 -15.54 -19.94 37.07
N SER A 161 -15.61 -19.83 38.41
CA SER A 161 -14.46 -19.95 39.31
C SER A 161 -13.33 -18.94 39.06
N GLY A 162 -13.67 -17.70 38.66
CA GLY A 162 -12.69 -16.67 38.32
C GLY A 162 -12.00 -16.89 36.96
N ASN A 163 -12.53 -17.78 36.13
CA ASN A 163 -12.08 -17.98 34.75
C ASN A 163 -13.00 -17.23 33.78
N GLY A 164 -12.44 -16.25 33.09
CA GLY A 164 -13.17 -15.39 32.16
C GLY A 164 -12.34 -14.18 31.73
N PRO A 165 -12.90 -13.31 30.87
CA PRO A 165 -12.20 -12.13 30.41
C PRO A 165 -12.18 -11.04 31.49
N TRP A 166 -11.21 -10.16 31.43
CA TRP A 166 -11.21 -8.90 32.20
C TRP A 166 -12.26 -7.94 31.66
N ARG A 167 -12.70 -6.98 32.49
CA ARG A 167 -13.62 -5.92 32.08
C ARG A 167 -12.88 -4.76 31.40
N HIS A 168 -11.69 -4.43 31.90
CA HIS A 168 -10.95 -3.25 31.46
C HIS A 168 -9.64 -3.59 30.75
N ILE A 169 -9.34 -2.82 29.70
CA ILE A 169 -8.12 -3.01 28.88
C ILE A 169 -6.86 -2.78 29.73
N TYR A 170 -6.89 -1.79 30.64
CA TYR A 170 -5.75 -1.45 31.49
C TYR A 170 -5.34 -2.55 32.49
N LYS A 171 -6.09 -3.66 32.58
CA LYS A 171 -5.65 -4.86 33.31
C LYS A 171 -4.51 -5.58 32.61
N ALA A 172 -4.43 -5.47 31.28
CA ALA A 172 -3.30 -5.95 30.50
C ALA A 172 -2.14 -4.94 30.58
N MET A 173 -1.48 -4.84 31.73
CA MET A 173 -0.30 -3.99 31.93
C MET A 173 0.67 -4.66 32.90
N ALA A 174 1.98 -4.46 32.75
CA ALA A 174 2.98 -5.07 33.64
C ALA A 174 2.79 -4.64 35.11
N SER A 175 2.39 -3.39 35.34
CA SER A 175 2.04 -2.87 36.67
C SER A 175 0.87 -3.62 37.34
N SER A 176 0.07 -4.38 36.58
CA SER A 176 -0.96 -5.26 37.15
C SER A 176 -0.38 -6.52 37.83
N SER A 177 0.91 -6.84 37.63
CA SER A 177 1.60 -8.09 38.00
C SER A 177 1.10 -9.38 37.32
N VAL A 178 0.23 -9.27 36.30
CA VAL A 178 -0.36 -10.43 35.61
C VAL A 178 0.01 -10.50 34.13
N PHE A 179 0.41 -9.37 33.52
CA PHE A 179 0.69 -9.25 32.10
C PHE A 179 2.17 -8.96 31.88
N ASP A 180 2.91 -9.95 31.38
CA ASP A 180 4.36 -9.90 31.27
C ASP A 180 4.81 -9.61 29.82
N PRO A 181 6.05 -9.15 29.59
CA PRO A 181 6.62 -9.08 28.25
C PRO A 181 6.45 -10.39 27.47
N GLY A 182 5.93 -10.28 26.25
CA GLY A 182 5.55 -11.42 25.40
C GLY A 182 4.06 -11.77 25.46
N ASP A 183 3.30 -11.24 26.41
CA ASP A 183 1.87 -11.54 26.50
C ASP A 183 1.05 -10.76 25.45
N ILE A 184 -0.07 -11.35 25.06
CA ILE A 184 -1.00 -10.80 24.08
C ILE A 184 -2.36 -10.67 24.73
N VAL A 185 -3.03 -9.53 24.58
CA VAL A 185 -4.43 -9.35 24.95
C VAL A 185 -5.30 -9.12 23.72
N TYR A 186 -6.36 -9.93 23.59
CA TYR A 186 -7.41 -9.75 22.60
C TYR A 186 -8.63 -9.07 23.22
N VAL A 187 -9.01 -7.91 22.70
CA VAL A 187 -10.15 -7.13 23.21
C VAL A 187 -11.38 -7.44 22.38
N LYS A 188 -12.45 -7.93 22.99
CA LYS A 188 -13.71 -8.25 22.29
C LYS A 188 -14.47 -7.00 21.89
N GLY A 189 -15.30 -7.13 20.86
CA GLY A 189 -16.07 -6.06 20.24
C GLY A 189 -16.96 -5.29 21.19
N GLY A 190 -17.16 -4.02 20.84
CA GLY A 190 -17.88 -3.04 21.66
C GLY A 190 -17.12 -1.72 21.79
N THR A 191 -17.75 -0.76 22.47
CA THR A 191 -17.18 0.57 22.71
C THR A 191 -16.66 0.68 24.13
N TYR A 192 -15.36 0.95 24.27
CA TYR A 192 -14.67 1.11 25.55
C TYR A 192 -14.38 2.59 25.79
N THR A 193 -15.12 3.20 26.72
CA THR A 193 -14.97 4.60 27.13
C THR A 193 -14.42 4.76 28.55
N ASP A 194 -14.13 3.64 29.23
CA ASP A 194 -13.56 3.62 30.56
C ASP A 194 -12.19 4.32 30.56
N LEU A 195 -12.02 5.30 31.45
CA LEU A 195 -10.76 6.02 31.59
C LEU A 195 -9.77 5.17 32.39
N HIS A 196 -8.51 5.14 31.95
CA HIS A 196 -7.43 4.60 32.76
C HIS A 196 -6.90 5.68 33.71
N ILE A 197 -5.93 6.48 33.27
CA ILE A 197 -5.29 7.55 34.05
C ILE A 197 -4.89 8.71 33.13
N TYR A 198 -4.66 9.88 33.72
CA TYR A 198 -4.17 11.09 33.03
C TYR A 198 -4.97 11.47 31.76
N ASN A 199 -6.30 11.35 31.82
CA ASN A 199 -7.19 11.69 30.70
C ASN A 199 -6.86 10.90 29.41
N SER A 200 -6.46 9.63 29.54
CA SER A 200 -6.29 8.69 28.43
C SER A 200 -7.09 7.39 28.65
N TYR A 201 -7.63 6.80 27.59
CA TYR A 201 -8.31 5.51 27.64
C TYR A 201 -7.33 4.35 27.93
N LEU A 202 -6.07 4.47 27.48
CA LEU A 202 -4.98 3.58 27.88
C LEU A 202 -3.69 4.41 28.04
N ARG A 203 -2.93 4.16 29.12
CA ARG A 203 -1.71 4.90 29.42
C ARG A 203 -0.63 3.97 29.94
N PHE A 204 0.53 3.92 29.27
CA PHE A 204 1.72 3.24 29.76
C PHE A 204 2.49 4.15 30.73
N TYR A 205 2.82 3.67 31.94
CA TYR A 205 3.38 4.54 32.99
C TYR A 205 4.39 3.90 33.96
N ASN A 206 4.71 2.60 33.85
CA ASN A 206 5.70 1.92 34.69
C ASN A 206 6.41 0.76 33.98
N ASN A 207 6.98 1.01 32.79
CA ASN A 207 7.50 -0.05 31.90
C ASN A 207 6.43 -1.12 31.61
N ASP A 208 5.18 -0.69 31.39
CA ASP A 208 4.03 -1.54 31.07
C ASP A 208 4.10 -2.17 29.65
N CYS A 209 5.30 -2.43 29.17
CA CYS A 209 5.65 -2.60 27.77
C CYS A 209 6.48 -3.88 27.58
N GLY A 210 6.81 -4.20 26.33
CA GLY A 210 7.57 -5.39 26.02
C GLY A 210 9.07 -5.22 26.26
N MET A 211 9.81 -6.23 25.83
CA MET A 211 11.26 -6.19 25.73
C MET A 211 11.71 -6.87 24.43
N ALA A 212 12.98 -6.74 24.08
CA ALA A 212 13.54 -7.36 22.87
C ALA A 212 13.20 -8.86 22.79
N GLY A 213 12.58 -9.27 21.70
CA GLY A 213 12.12 -10.65 21.45
C GLY A 213 10.83 -11.07 22.19
N LEU A 214 10.31 -10.23 23.09
CA LEU A 214 9.09 -10.46 23.88
C LEU A 214 8.21 -9.19 23.86
N PRO A 215 7.68 -8.76 22.69
CA PRO A 215 6.77 -7.64 22.62
C PRO A 215 5.45 -7.97 23.31
N VAL A 216 4.84 -6.95 23.92
CA VAL A 216 3.44 -7.04 24.34
C VAL A 216 2.54 -6.62 23.18
N ALA A 217 1.35 -7.20 23.10
CA ALA A 217 0.40 -6.85 22.03
C ALA A 217 -1.03 -6.64 22.56
N TYR A 218 -1.64 -5.57 22.08
CA TYR A 218 -3.04 -5.22 22.27
C TYR A 218 -3.72 -5.29 20.91
N VAL A 219 -4.63 -6.24 20.75
CA VAL A 219 -5.21 -6.57 19.45
C VAL A 219 -6.71 -6.63 19.57
N ALA A 220 -7.44 -6.04 18.62
CA ALA A 220 -8.88 -6.28 18.53
C ALA A 220 -9.15 -7.76 18.24
N TYR A 221 -10.16 -8.32 18.90
CA TYR A 221 -10.53 -9.72 18.75
C TYR A 221 -10.89 -10.01 17.28
N PRO A 222 -10.45 -11.15 16.70
CA PRO A 222 -10.70 -11.48 15.30
C PRO A 222 -12.18 -11.35 14.89
N ALA A 223 -12.44 -10.77 13.72
CA ALA A 223 -13.79 -10.53 13.18
C ALA A 223 -14.74 -9.68 14.06
N GLU A 224 -14.24 -8.99 15.09
CA GLU A 224 -15.05 -8.13 15.96
C GLU A 224 -14.60 -6.67 15.86
N LYS A 225 -15.57 -5.75 15.88
CA LYS A 225 -15.31 -4.30 15.85
C LYS A 225 -15.10 -3.77 17.27
N VAL A 226 -13.89 -3.32 17.57
CA VAL A 226 -13.53 -2.76 18.87
C VAL A 226 -13.29 -1.26 18.73
N ILE A 227 -14.09 -0.48 19.45
CA ILE A 227 -13.99 0.98 19.48
C ILE A 227 -13.37 1.40 20.81
N ILE A 228 -12.27 2.15 20.76
CA ILE A 228 -11.66 2.79 21.91
C ILE A 228 -12.01 4.28 21.86
N GLY A 229 -12.69 4.73 22.91
CA GLY A 229 -13.00 6.13 23.10
C GLY A 229 -14.26 6.63 22.41
N ASP A 230 -14.59 7.87 22.75
CA ASP A 230 -15.75 8.63 22.27
C ASP A 230 -15.38 10.07 21.87
N GLY A 231 -14.08 10.35 21.71
CA GLY A 231 -13.56 11.67 21.37
C GLY A 231 -13.39 12.61 22.57
N THR A 232 -13.70 12.17 23.79
CA THR A 232 -13.59 13.03 25.00
C THR A 232 -12.18 13.10 25.55
N TYR A 233 -11.42 12.02 25.46
CA TYR A 233 -10.09 11.86 26.04
C TYR A 233 -9.09 11.32 25.01
N ASP A 234 -7.81 11.31 25.35
CA ASP A 234 -6.81 10.74 24.47
C ASP A 234 -6.88 9.22 24.44
N GLY A 235 -6.39 8.64 23.35
CA GLY A 235 -6.37 7.20 23.11
C GLY A 235 -5.33 6.47 23.95
N ILE A 236 -4.39 5.83 23.25
CA ILE A 236 -3.36 4.97 23.79
C ILE A 236 -2.05 5.75 23.84
N ARG A 237 -1.61 6.12 25.04
CA ARG A 237 -0.46 7.02 25.22
C ARG A 237 0.62 6.47 26.13
N GLU A 238 1.84 6.86 25.82
CA GLU A 238 2.94 6.87 26.79
C GLU A 238 3.36 8.32 27.05
N HIS A 239 3.76 8.62 28.29
CA HIS A 239 4.40 9.90 28.61
C HIS A 239 5.32 9.78 29.84
N SER A 240 6.57 10.20 29.68
CA SER A 240 7.62 10.27 30.71
C SER A 240 8.24 8.95 31.21
N TYR A 241 7.93 7.79 30.64
CA TYR A 241 8.46 6.48 31.07
C TYR A 241 9.07 5.69 29.93
N ALA A 242 9.93 4.72 30.26
CA ALA A 242 10.46 3.82 29.25
C ALA A 242 9.34 2.88 28.79
N CYS A 243 9.20 2.71 27.47
CA CYS A 243 8.19 1.85 26.90
C CYS A 243 8.58 1.41 25.50
N GLU A 244 9.01 0.16 25.41
CA GLU A 244 9.53 -0.43 24.19
C GLU A 244 8.72 -1.66 23.78
N TYR A 245 8.76 -2.05 22.51
CA TYR A 245 8.19 -3.32 22.01
C TYR A 245 6.68 -3.49 22.29
N VAL A 246 5.87 -2.55 21.80
CA VAL A 246 4.40 -2.56 21.94
C VAL A 246 3.74 -2.70 20.57
N THR A 247 2.82 -3.64 20.43
CA THR A 247 1.94 -3.74 19.24
C THR A 247 0.53 -3.28 19.59
N ILE A 248 -0.03 -2.36 18.80
CA ILE A 248 -1.42 -1.88 18.86
C ILE A 248 -2.06 -2.13 17.51
N SER A 249 -3.11 -2.97 17.46
CA SER A 249 -3.67 -3.40 16.18
C SER A 249 -5.19 -3.58 16.12
N LYS A 250 -5.76 -3.22 14.96
CA LYS A 250 -7.16 -3.41 14.54
C LYS A 250 -8.22 -2.67 15.37
N PHE A 251 -7.83 -1.62 16.09
CA PHE A 251 -8.78 -0.80 16.82
C PHE A 251 -9.39 0.30 15.95
N PHE A 252 -10.66 0.60 16.20
CA PHE A 252 -11.28 1.86 15.83
C PHE A 252 -11.06 2.83 17.00
N ILE A 253 -10.33 3.91 16.80
CA ILE A 253 -9.96 4.84 17.87
C ILE A 253 -10.61 6.19 17.58
N ASN A 254 -11.48 6.61 18.50
CA ASN A 254 -12.06 7.93 18.53
C ASN A 254 -11.50 8.66 19.76
N ALA A 255 -10.48 9.47 19.55
CA ALA A 255 -9.78 10.18 20.61
C ALA A 255 -9.93 11.70 20.46
N LYS A 256 -9.68 12.43 21.54
CA LYS A 256 -9.71 13.89 21.51
C LYS A 256 -8.55 14.44 20.70
N ILE A 257 -7.31 14.33 21.20
CA ILE A 257 -6.14 14.96 20.57
C ILE A 257 -5.18 13.92 20.03
N THR A 258 -4.70 12.97 20.84
CA THR A 258 -3.80 11.92 20.35
C THR A 258 -4.48 10.58 20.48
N ALA A 259 -4.58 9.86 19.38
CA ALA A 259 -5.12 8.51 19.32
C ALA A 259 -4.09 7.48 19.75
N ILE A 260 -2.87 7.57 19.22
CA ILE A 260 -1.77 6.68 19.59
C ILE A 260 -0.48 7.50 19.65
N GLY A 261 0.29 7.37 20.71
CA GLY A 261 1.63 7.92 20.65
C GLY A 261 2.38 8.03 21.95
N MET A 262 3.62 8.49 21.80
CA MET A 262 4.56 8.72 22.88
C MET A 262 5.11 10.14 22.79
N ALA A 263 5.23 10.79 23.94
CA ALA A 263 5.91 12.07 24.03
C ALA A 263 7.44 11.87 23.94
N SER A 264 8.17 12.86 23.43
CA SER A 264 9.64 12.85 23.48
C SER A 264 10.14 12.82 24.93
N GLY A 265 11.32 12.26 25.14
CA GLY A 265 12.00 12.35 26.42
C GLY A 265 13.20 11.43 26.56
N GLU A 266 13.91 11.60 27.66
CA GLU A 266 15.16 10.88 27.97
C GLU A 266 14.97 9.40 28.35
N ALA A 267 13.73 8.91 28.41
CA ALA A 267 13.43 7.52 28.68
C ALA A 267 13.42 6.70 27.37
N ASN A 268 13.87 5.44 27.44
CA ASN A 268 13.94 4.54 26.29
C ASN A 268 12.55 4.20 25.75
N LYS A 269 12.32 4.52 24.48
CA LYS A 269 11.06 4.32 23.77
C LYS A 269 11.36 3.92 22.35
N SER A 270 10.85 2.77 21.95
CA SER A 270 11.25 2.15 20.70
C SER A 270 10.34 1.00 20.34
N ASN A 271 10.39 0.57 19.09
CA ASN A 271 9.90 -0.70 18.59
C ASN A 271 8.38 -0.84 18.78
N TRP A 272 7.65 0.27 18.65
CA TRP A 272 6.20 0.24 18.58
C TRP A 272 5.72 -0.12 17.18
N ARG A 273 4.66 -0.92 17.13
CA ARG A 273 3.98 -1.35 15.91
C ARG A 273 2.52 -0.91 16.00
N VAL A 274 2.14 0.04 15.16
CA VAL A 274 0.79 0.59 15.04
C VAL A 274 0.21 0.10 13.73
N ILE A 275 -0.61 -0.96 13.79
CA ILE A 275 -0.93 -1.77 12.60
C ILE A 275 -2.43 -1.87 12.37
N GLY A 276 -2.90 -1.42 11.21
CA GLY A 276 -4.28 -1.66 10.76
C GLY A 276 -5.35 -1.04 11.64
N ASN A 277 -5.10 0.13 12.23
CA ASN A 277 -6.07 0.86 13.05
C ASN A 277 -6.86 1.86 12.20
N ASP A 278 -8.10 2.13 12.59
CA ASP A 278 -8.97 3.15 12.00
C ASP A 278 -9.13 4.29 13.02
N ILE A 279 -8.74 5.51 12.65
CA ILE A 279 -8.46 6.57 13.61
C ILE A 279 -9.15 7.86 13.21
N THR A 280 -9.91 8.42 14.15
CA THR A 280 -10.55 9.73 14.06
C THR A 280 -10.25 10.54 15.32
N THR A 281 -10.01 11.84 15.15
CA THR A 281 -9.76 12.76 16.28
C THR A 281 -10.25 14.19 16.02
N VAL A 282 -10.40 14.94 17.11
CA VAL A 282 -10.73 16.38 17.12
C VAL A 282 -9.67 17.14 17.91
N GLY A 283 -8.53 17.39 17.28
CA GLY A 283 -7.33 17.90 17.95
C GLY A 283 -6.96 19.32 17.55
N MET A 284 -6.32 20.06 18.45
CA MET A 284 -5.68 21.35 18.14
C MET A 284 -4.34 21.43 18.86
N GLY A 285 -3.43 22.23 18.33
CA GLY A 285 -2.12 22.49 18.92
C GLY A 285 -1.01 21.57 18.42
N TRP A 286 0.18 21.76 18.98
CA TRP A 286 1.48 21.29 18.48
C TRP A 286 1.70 19.79 18.72
N THR A 287 0.97 18.94 18.00
CA THR A 287 1.01 17.47 18.17
C THR A 287 0.40 16.74 16.98
N GLY A 288 0.54 15.41 16.98
CA GLY A 288 -0.14 14.51 16.05
C GLY A 288 -1.31 13.73 16.65
N THR A 289 -2.22 13.28 15.78
CA THR A 289 -3.15 12.17 16.03
C THR A 289 -2.38 10.90 16.35
N VAL A 290 -1.38 10.59 15.51
CA VAL A 290 -0.33 9.61 15.78
C VAL A 290 0.97 10.38 16.00
N ILE A 291 1.60 10.20 17.17
CA ILE A 291 2.82 10.92 17.53
C ILE A 291 3.91 9.99 18.05
N PHE A 292 5.10 10.10 17.49
CA PHE A 292 6.29 9.41 17.97
C PHE A 292 7.39 10.43 18.23
N GLY A 293 7.56 10.74 19.52
CA GLY A 293 8.67 11.55 20.02
C GLY A 293 10.02 10.86 19.89
N ALA A 294 11.09 11.65 19.82
CA ALA A 294 12.46 11.12 19.88
C ALA A 294 12.81 10.53 21.26
N SER A 295 13.70 9.53 21.23
CA SER A 295 14.23 8.79 22.36
C SER A 295 15.76 8.70 22.28
N PRO A 296 16.49 8.32 23.35
CA PRO A 296 17.94 8.10 23.27
C PRO A 296 18.32 6.74 22.64
N VAL A 297 17.38 6.01 22.05
CA VAL A 297 17.57 4.63 21.60
C VAL A 297 18.01 4.60 20.13
N GLU A 298 19.21 4.08 19.87
CA GLU A 298 19.79 3.99 18.51
C GLU A 298 19.02 3.06 17.54
N ASN A 299 18.18 2.16 18.04
CA ASN A 299 17.42 1.19 17.25
C ASN A 299 15.91 1.31 17.53
N GLU A 300 15.32 2.48 17.24
CA GLU A 300 13.91 2.71 17.54
C GLU A 300 12.98 1.86 16.68
N ASN A 301 13.15 1.77 15.36
CA ASN A 301 12.37 0.87 14.49
C ASN A 301 10.83 0.94 14.68
N PHE A 302 10.27 2.15 14.67
CA PHE A 302 8.81 2.32 14.70
C PHE A 302 8.16 1.84 13.40
N LYS A 303 7.04 1.10 13.50
CA LYS A 303 6.25 0.64 12.35
C LYS A 303 4.84 1.19 12.43
N ILE A 304 4.44 1.98 11.45
CA ILE A 304 3.10 2.54 11.31
C ILE A 304 2.56 2.03 9.98
N LEU A 305 1.86 0.89 10.01
CA LEU A 305 1.50 0.15 8.81
C LEU A 305 -0.01 -0.01 8.65
N GLY A 306 -0.54 0.26 7.45
CA GLY A 306 -1.91 -0.10 7.11
C GLY A 306 -3.01 0.65 7.86
N ASN A 307 -2.72 1.78 8.50
CA ASN A 307 -3.71 2.53 9.28
C ASN A 307 -4.55 3.43 8.37
N SER A 308 -5.81 3.64 8.75
CA SER A 308 -6.75 4.61 8.17
C SER A 308 -6.86 5.77 9.16
N ILE A 309 -6.36 6.95 8.81
CA ILE A 309 -6.46 8.17 9.63
C ILE A 309 -7.32 9.16 8.86
N HIS A 310 -8.48 9.50 9.39
CA HIS A 310 -9.45 10.25 8.63
C HIS A 310 -10.37 11.13 9.45
N ASP A 311 -11.07 12.02 8.75
CA ASP A 311 -12.04 12.93 9.33
C ASP A 311 -11.46 13.67 10.55
N LEU A 312 -10.22 14.13 10.40
CA LEU A 312 -9.51 14.87 11.43
C LEU A 312 -9.90 16.34 11.38
N TYR A 313 -10.32 16.87 12.51
CA TYR A 313 -10.62 18.28 12.65
C TYR A 313 -9.50 18.94 13.45
N GLY A 314 -8.68 19.78 12.81
CA GLY A 314 -7.62 20.49 13.53
C GLY A 314 -7.17 21.81 12.92
N ASP A 315 -6.22 22.44 13.60
CA ASP A 315 -5.56 23.66 13.15
C ASP A 315 -4.22 23.35 12.47
N LYS A 316 -3.51 24.39 12.02
CA LYS A 316 -2.25 24.23 11.26
C LYS A 316 -1.08 23.60 12.03
N TYR A 317 -1.17 23.50 13.36
CA TYR A 317 -0.12 22.93 14.22
C TYR A 317 -0.41 21.48 14.61
N TYR A 318 -1.62 21.02 14.31
CA TYR A 318 -2.04 19.66 14.50
C TYR A 318 -1.78 18.84 13.23
N HIS A 319 -1.40 17.57 13.35
CA HIS A 319 -1.05 16.75 12.19
C HIS A 319 -1.60 15.33 12.32
N GLY A 320 -1.84 14.63 11.20
CA GLY A 320 -2.28 13.24 11.22
C GLY A 320 -1.20 12.32 11.80
N MET A 321 0.01 12.43 11.27
CA MET A 321 1.20 11.80 11.81
C MET A 321 2.25 12.86 12.08
N TYR A 322 2.77 12.87 13.31
CA TYR A 322 3.85 13.75 13.74
C TYR A 322 5.02 12.91 14.24
N ILE A 323 6.11 12.88 13.47
CA ILE A 323 7.34 12.16 13.84
C ILE A 323 8.40 13.19 14.18
N GLY A 324 8.89 13.14 15.41
CA GLY A 324 9.84 14.11 15.91
C GLY A 324 9.48 14.66 17.29
N THR A 325 10.19 15.68 17.72
CA THR A 325 10.16 16.18 19.10
C THR A 325 9.41 17.51 19.18
N VAL A 326 8.82 17.76 20.35
CA VAL A 326 8.21 19.06 20.65
C VAL A 326 9.20 19.98 21.39
N TYR A 327 10.38 19.48 21.75
CA TYR A 327 11.34 20.16 22.63
C TYR A 327 12.77 19.94 22.19
N ASN A 328 13.60 20.99 22.22
CA ASN A 328 15.02 20.91 21.87
C ASN A 328 15.78 19.91 22.76
N PHE A 329 16.02 18.72 22.23
CA PHE A 329 16.78 17.66 22.86
C PHE A 329 17.89 17.19 21.92
N PRO A 330 19.10 17.78 22.00
CA PRO A 330 20.16 17.58 21.01
C PRO A 330 20.66 16.13 20.88
N ASP A 331 20.44 15.30 21.90
CA ASP A 331 20.90 13.91 21.94
C ASP A 331 19.78 12.89 21.63
N LEU A 332 18.55 13.35 21.37
CA LEU A 332 17.42 12.46 21.03
C LEU A 332 17.22 12.42 19.52
N HIS A 333 16.96 11.23 19.00
CA HIS A 333 16.73 11.03 17.58
C HIS A 333 15.51 10.15 17.37
N ASN A 334 14.95 10.20 16.17
CA ASN A 334 14.07 9.16 15.68
C ASN A 334 14.75 8.36 14.59
N LYS A 335 14.90 7.04 14.76
CA LYS A 335 15.65 6.21 13.79
C LYS A 335 14.93 4.95 13.36
N GLY A 336 14.89 4.72 12.04
CA GLY A 336 14.30 3.49 11.47
C GLY A 336 12.77 3.50 11.44
N VAL A 337 12.17 4.68 11.31
CA VAL A 337 10.70 4.84 11.28
C VAL A 337 10.17 4.41 9.92
N GLU A 338 9.25 3.45 9.89
CA GLU A 338 8.56 2.99 8.68
C GLU A 338 7.09 3.39 8.71
N ILE A 339 6.67 4.11 7.68
CA ILE A 339 5.31 4.59 7.47
C ILE A 339 4.85 4.00 6.13
N GLY A 340 4.18 2.85 6.20
CA GLY A 340 3.88 1.99 5.05
C GLY A 340 2.38 1.72 4.89
N TRP A 341 1.86 1.70 3.67
CA TRP A 341 0.48 1.24 3.39
C TRP A 341 -0.64 1.97 4.13
N ASN A 342 -0.40 3.17 4.67
CA ASN A 342 -1.43 3.92 5.38
C ASN A 342 -2.32 4.71 4.41
N GLU A 343 -3.49 5.10 4.88
CA GLU A 343 -4.39 6.01 4.19
C GLU A 343 -4.71 7.19 5.11
N LEU A 344 -4.44 8.41 4.65
CA LEU A 344 -4.73 9.64 5.40
C LEU A 344 -5.66 10.53 4.59
N TYR A 345 -6.87 10.81 5.09
CA TYR A 345 -7.86 11.48 4.26
C TYR A 345 -8.95 12.31 4.95
N ASN A 346 -9.54 13.23 4.18
CA ASN A 346 -10.68 14.07 4.58
C ASN A 346 -10.41 14.88 5.85
N PHE A 347 -9.26 15.55 5.90
CA PHE A 347 -8.96 16.43 7.03
C PHE A 347 -9.69 17.76 6.88
N VAL A 348 -10.00 18.40 7.99
CA VAL A 348 -10.79 19.63 8.06
C VAL A 348 -10.03 20.68 8.85
N ASP A 349 -9.87 21.85 8.23
CA ASP A 349 -9.36 23.04 8.90
C ASP A 349 -10.43 23.64 9.80
N ILE A 350 -10.15 23.65 11.11
CA ILE A 350 -10.94 24.36 12.13
C ILE A 350 -10.12 25.48 12.79
N GLY A 351 -8.94 25.80 12.25
CA GLY A 351 -8.09 26.88 12.72
C GLY A 351 -8.78 28.24 12.60
N THR A 352 -8.41 29.16 13.49
CA THR A 352 -8.90 30.55 13.47
C THR A 352 -7.76 31.54 13.67
N GLY A 353 -7.91 32.76 13.17
CA GLY A 353 -6.88 33.80 13.25
C GLY A 353 -5.57 33.34 12.60
N ASP A 354 -4.48 33.38 13.36
CA ASP A 354 -3.16 32.97 12.87
C ASP A 354 -2.99 31.45 12.76
N ASN A 355 -3.92 30.64 13.28
CA ASN A 355 -3.81 29.17 13.29
C ASN A 355 -4.51 28.49 12.10
N VAL A 356 -5.04 29.27 11.16
CA VAL A 356 -5.73 28.76 9.98
C VAL A 356 -4.75 28.00 9.05
N GLY A 357 -5.24 26.96 8.39
CA GLY A 357 -4.48 26.13 7.45
C GLY A 357 -4.78 24.64 7.54
N GLY A 358 -5.35 24.20 8.68
CA GLY A 358 -5.71 22.82 8.95
C GLY A 358 -4.52 21.86 9.05
N PRO A 359 -4.78 20.59 9.39
CA PRO A 359 -3.71 19.66 9.70
C PRO A 359 -3.03 19.10 8.45
N SER A 360 -1.73 18.83 8.56
CA SER A 360 -0.98 18.03 7.56
C SER A 360 -1.22 16.54 7.74
N GLY A 361 -0.93 15.78 6.69
CA GLY A 361 -0.92 14.31 6.72
C GLY A 361 0.29 13.79 7.50
N ILE A 362 1.38 13.51 6.79
CA ILE A 362 2.63 13.01 7.34
C ILE A 362 3.58 14.20 7.54
N TYR A 363 3.85 14.52 8.80
CA TYR A 363 4.67 15.67 9.19
C TYR A 363 5.91 15.20 9.98
N ILE A 364 7.09 15.37 9.39
CA ILE A 364 8.36 15.01 10.01
C ILE A 364 9.02 16.29 10.53
N HIS A 365 9.02 16.43 11.86
CA HIS A 365 9.48 17.63 12.57
C HIS A 365 10.10 17.26 13.92
N PRO A 366 11.36 16.82 13.97
CA PRO A 366 12.12 16.63 15.19
C PRO A 366 12.27 17.90 16.01
N THR A 367 12.84 18.97 15.48
CA THR A 367 12.81 20.30 16.10
C THR A 367 13.43 21.31 15.14
N ASP A 368 13.23 22.59 15.41
CA ASP A 368 13.98 23.66 14.79
C ASP A 368 15.31 23.81 15.55
N SER A 369 16.44 24.01 14.87
CA SER A 369 17.82 24.18 15.39
C SER A 369 18.69 22.92 15.53
N ASN A 370 18.39 21.84 14.79
CA ASN A 370 19.21 20.62 14.78
C ASN A 370 19.39 19.96 16.18
N ALA A 371 18.54 20.32 17.14
CA ALA A 371 18.55 19.80 18.50
C ALA A 371 17.68 18.54 18.61
N GLY A 372 18.05 17.53 17.83
CA GLY A 372 17.34 16.29 17.62
C GLY A 372 17.04 16.06 16.15
N GLU A 373 17.06 14.81 15.70
CA GLU A 373 17.05 14.46 14.27
C GLU A 373 16.18 13.25 13.95
N VAL A 374 15.69 13.19 12.71
CA VAL A 374 15.11 11.98 12.15
C VAL A 374 16.10 11.39 11.16
N ASP A 375 16.49 10.14 11.38
CA ASP A 375 17.38 9.38 10.52
C ASP A 375 16.68 8.09 10.06
N GLU A 376 16.99 7.65 8.84
CA GLU A 376 16.42 6.42 8.27
C GLU A 376 14.88 6.36 8.38
N VAL A 377 14.20 7.38 7.85
CA VAL A 377 12.74 7.37 7.73
C VAL A 377 12.32 6.80 6.36
N TYR A 378 11.45 5.80 6.39
CA TYR A 378 10.91 5.10 5.22
C TYR A 378 9.42 5.43 5.11
N ILE A 379 9.02 6.07 4.01
CA ILE A 379 7.63 6.49 3.78
C ILE A 379 7.20 5.90 2.45
N HIS A 380 6.33 4.90 2.47
CA HIS A 380 6.02 4.19 1.23
C HIS A 380 4.62 3.63 1.14
N ASP A 381 4.17 3.45 -0.09
CA ASP A 381 2.88 2.82 -0.42
C ASP A 381 1.70 3.46 0.34
N ASN A 382 1.81 4.74 0.73
CA ASN A 382 0.72 5.45 1.39
C ASN A 382 -0.16 6.14 0.35
N ILE A 383 -1.46 6.25 0.65
CA ILE A 383 -2.37 7.16 -0.03
C ILE A 383 -2.70 8.33 0.89
N VAL A 384 -2.46 9.56 0.45
CA VAL A 384 -2.80 10.76 1.24
C VAL A 384 -3.59 11.73 0.39
N HIS A 385 -4.82 12.06 0.83
CA HIS A 385 -5.70 12.83 -0.04
C HIS A 385 -6.81 13.62 0.66
N ASN A 386 -7.26 14.69 0.01
CA ASN A 386 -8.29 15.59 0.53
C ASN A 386 -7.87 16.23 1.87
N LEU A 387 -6.69 16.86 1.87
CA LEU A 387 -6.15 17.53 3.04
C LEU A 387 -6.11 19.06 2.82
N PRO A 388 -6.46 19.86 3.84
CA PRO A 388 -6.41 21.32 3.75
C PRO A 388 -4.97 21.85 3.70
N HIS A 389 -4.02 21.07 4.22
CA HIS A 389 -2.60 21.40 4.30
C HIS A 389 -1.75 20.33 3.59
N ALA A 390 -0.42 20.36 3.78
CA ALA A 390 0.48 19.43 3.13
C ALA A 390 0.15 17.96 3.42
N GLY A 391 0.18 17.12 2.38
CA GLY A 391 0.03 15.67 2.52
C GLY A 391 1.29 15.03 3.09
N LEU A 392 2.45 15.45 2.59
CA LEU A 392 3.77 15.07 3.11
C LEU A 392 4.62 16.32 3.35
N ALA A 393 5.18 16.43 4.55
CA ALA A 393 5.98 17.57 4.96
C ALA A 393 7.25 17.13 5.68
N PHE A 394 8.39 17.58 5.15
CA PHE A 394 9.70 17.54 5.79
C PHE A 394 10.00 18.93 6.33
N ALA A 395 9.82 19.06 7.64
CA ALA A 395 9.84 20.35 8.30
C ALA A 395 11.27 20.79 8.66
N SER A 396 12.04 19.91 9.31
CA SER A 396 13.40 20.19 9.79
C SER A 396 14.17 18.93 10.21
N SER A 397 15.49 19.06 10.41
CA SER A 397 16.46 18.08 10.96
C SER A 397 16.30 16.62 10.50
N ILE A 398 16.13 16.40 9.20
CA ILE A 398 16.05 15.09 8.57
C ILE A 398 17.38 14.74 7.91
N LYS A 399 17.96 13.60 8.28
CA LYS A 399 19.27 13.12 7.78
C LYS A 399 19.19 12.22 6.57
N ASN A 400 18.30 11.24 6.60
CA ASN A 400 18.08 10.27 5.53
C ASN A 400 16.59 9.95 5.45
N ALA A 401 16.00 10.21 4.28
CA ALA A 401 14.61 9.88 4.00
C ALA A 401 14.51 9.06 2.72
N TYR A 402 13.70 8.01 2.76
CA TYR A 402 13.43 7.10 1.65
C TYR A 402 11.92 7.12 1.41
N VAL A 403 11.49 7.68 0.28
CA VAL A 403 10.09 7.97 0.00
C VAL A 403 9.71 7.36 -1.34
N TRP A 404 8.90 6.30 -1.35
CA TRP A 404 8.56 5.64 -2.61
C TRP A 404 7.14 5.11 -2.74
N ASN A 405 6.65 4.96 -3.96
CA ASN A 405 5.32 4.46 -4.28
C ASN A 405 4.17 5.20 -3.58
N ASN A 406 4.36 6.39 -3.02
CA ASN A 406 3.26 7.11 -2.38
C ASN A 406 2.37 7.75 -3.45
N VAL A 407 1.07 7.79 -3.17
CA VAL A 407 0.06 8.43 -4.02
C VAL A 407 -0.57 9.59 -3.25
N LEU A 408 -0.33 10.81 -3.71
CA LEU A 408 -0.86 12.03 -3.09
C LEU A 408 -1.76 12.76 -4.07
N TYR A 409 -2.95 13.18 -3.66
CA TYR A 409 -3.86 13.96 -4.50
C TYR A 409 -4.80 14.85 -3.70
N ASN A 410 -5.16 16.02 -4.22
CA ASN A 410 -6.06 16.96 -3.55
C ASN A 410 -5.60 17.31 -2.12
N CYS A 411 -4.29 17.45 -1.91
CA CYS A 411 -3.73 17.96 -0.65
C CYS A 411 -3.34 19.42 -0.83
N GLY A 412 -3.21 20.15 0.28
CA GLY A 412 -2.84 21.56 0.23
C GLY A 412 -3.94 22.48 -0.30
N ASN A 413 -5.20 22.04 -0.19
CA ASN A 413 -6.36 22.70 -0.81
C ASN A 413 -7.04 23.76 0.08
N GLY A 414 -6.43 24.12 1.21
CA GLY A 414 -6.97 25.09 2.16
C GLY A 414 -7.02 26.51 1.60
N ASN A 415 -8.19 27.15 1.71
CA ASN A 415 -8.45 28.50 1.19
C ASN A 415 -7.67 29.64 1.87
N LEU A 416 -7.05 29.38 3.02
CA LEU A 416 -6.55 30.42 3.93
C LEU A 416 -5.08 30.24 4.35
N SER A 417 -4.46 29.09 4.05
CA SER A 417 -3.01 28.85 4.16
C SER A 417 -2.61 27.75 3.19
N ALA A 418 -2.74 28.04 1.90
CA ALA A 418 -2.43 27.09 0.83
C ALA A 418 -0.96 26.67 0.95
N ARG A 419 -0.75 25.43 1.34
CA ARG A 419 0.57 24.78 1.39
C ARG A 419 0.62 23.70 0.36
N PRO A 420 1.82 23.35 -0.13
CA PRO A 420 1.92 22.39 -1.20
C PRO A 420 1.54 20.98 -0.75
N SER A 421 1.17 20.11 -1.71
CA SER A 421 0.93 18.68 -1.43
C SER A 421 2.15 18.02 -0.79
N VAL A 422 3.34 18.31 -1.33
CA VAL A 422 4.63 17.90 -0.79
C VAL A 422 5.48 19.13 -0.48
N HIS A 423 5.97 19.24 0.75
CA HIS A 423 6.81 20.36 1.20
C HIS A 423 8.11 19.88 1.82
N PHE A 424 9.25 20.27 1.28
CA PHE A 424 10.56 20.03 1.91
C PHE A 424 11.20 21.33 2.41
N GLY A 425 11.81 21.29 3.60
CA GLY A 425 12.63 22.37 4.15
C GLY A 425 11.86 23.49 4.84
N ILE A 426 10.64 23.23 5.34
CA ILE A 426 9.69 24.28 5.80
C ILE A 426 10.30 25.31 6.77
N HIS A 427 11.13 24.88 7.72
CA HIS A 427 11.67 25.75 8.77
C HIS A 427 13.10 26.23 8.50
N ASN A 428 13.55 26.13 7.24
CA ASN A 428 14.89 26.55 6.82
C ASN A 428 16.00 25.88 7.64
N ASP A 429 15.77 24.62 7.99
CA ASP A 429 16.67 23.79 8.78
C ASP A 429 16.97 22.49 8.03
N VAL A 430 17.97 21.74 8.49
CA VAL A 430 18.64 20.66 7.75
C VAL A 430 17.66 19.58 7.27
N VAL A 431 17.41 19.55 5.96
CA VAL A 431 16.84 18.40 5.26
C VAL A 431 17.89 17.85 4.30
N SER A 432 18.24 16.57 4.45
CA SER A 432 19.32 15.93 3.70
C SER A 432 18.98 14.52 3.22
N ASN A 433 19.66 14.10 2.15
CA ASN A 433 19.64 12.73 1.60
C ASN A 433 18.23 12.17 1.41
N VAL A 434 17.36 12.97 0.80
CA VAL A 434 16.01 12.58 0.44
C VAL A 434 16.06 11.80 -0.86
N ARG A 435 15.61 10.56 -0.84
CA ARG A 435 15.40 9.71 -2.02
C ARG A 435 13.91 9.60 -2.26
N PHE A 436 13.41 10.31 -3.26
CA PHE A 436 12.00 10.41 -3.56
C PHE A 436 11.72 9.74 -4.90
N TYR A 437 11.30 8.47 -4.87
CA TYR A 437 11.30 7.59 -6.02
C TYR A 437 9.94 7.01 -6.34
N ASN A 438 9.55 6.92 -7.61
CA ASN A 438 8.33 6.20 -8.01
C ASN A 438 7.07 6.67 -7.27
N ASN A 439 6.96 7.94 -6.90
CA ASN A 439 5.74 8.49 -6.31
C ASN A 439 4.82 9.04 -7.41
N THR A 440 3.51 9.07 -7.14
CA THR A 440 2.52 9.74 -7.98
C THR A 440 1.89 10.89 -7.21
N ILE A 441 2.23 12.12 -7.59
CA ILE A 441 1.70 13.35 -6.97
C ILE A 441 0.77 14.00 -7.99
N TYR A 442 -0.53 13.91 -7.71
CA TYR A 442 -1.59 14.43 -8.55
C TYR A 442 -2.19 15.70 -7.97
N ASP A 443 -2.77 16.50 -8.86
CA ASP A 443 -3.25 17.87 -8.67
C ASP A 443 -3.90 18.16 -7.31
N ASN A 444 -3.67 19.37 -6.81
CA ASN A 444 -4.34 19.88 -5.61
C ASN A 444 -5.81 20.24 -5.89
N ASN A 445 -6.20 20.33 -7.17
CA ASN A 445 -7.55 20.71 -7.64
C ASN A 445 -8.03 22.07 -7.10
N VAL A 446 -7.09 23.02 -6.96
CA VAL A 446 -7.38 24.39 -6.51
C VAL A 446 -6.79 25.38 -7.50
N GLU A 447 -7.66 26.09 -8.21
CA GLU A 447 -7.29 27.16 -9.14
C GLU A 447 -7.05 28.49 -8.42
N GLY A 448 -6.08 29.27 -8.90
CA GLY A 448 -5.89 30.66 -8.48
C GLY A 448 -5.34 30.85 -7.05
N THR A 449 -4.77 29.80 -6.47
CA THR A 449 -3.99 29.89 -5.23
C THR A 449 -2.50 29.78 -5.55
N ASP A 450 -1.66 30.32 -4.66
CA ASP A 450 -0.20 30.14 -4.72
C ASP A 450 0.24 28.73 -4.25
N SER A 451 -0.71 27.80 -4.05
CA SER A 451 -0.41 26.42 -3.68
C SER A 451 0.30 25.72 -4.84
N LEU A 452 1.28 24.87 -4.53
CA LEU A 452 2.02 24.06 -5.50
C LEU A 452 1.78 22.59 -5.19
N ILE A 453 1.96 21.67 -6.14
CA ILE A 453 1.92 20.25 -5.74
C ILE A 453 3.22 19.83 -5.04
N LEU A 454 4.32 20.52 -5.36
CA LEU A 454 5.64 20.33 -4.76
C LEU A 454 6.28 21.70 -4.53
N PHE A 455 6.78 21.92 -3.32
CA PHE A 455 7.65 23.03 -3.00
C PHE A 455 8.87 22.56 -2.23
N ILE A 456 10.05 23.02 -2.63
CA ILE A 456 11.31 22.68 -1.99
C ILE A 456 11.96 23.98 -1.54
N ASP A 457 11.87 24.27 -0.24
CA ASP A 457 12.56 25.43 0.32
C ASP A 457 14.07 25.16 0.33
N ALA A 458 14.74 25.66 -0.70
CA ALA A 458 16.17 25.46 -0.91
C ALA A 458 17.02 25.98 0.26
N SER A 459 16.49 26.87 1.10
CA SER A 459 17.23 27.35 2.28
C SER A 459 17.26 26.33 3.43
N GLY A 460 16.30 25.39 3.48
CA GLY A 460 16.33 24.23 4.38
C GLY A 460 17.03 23.01 3.79
N ILE A 461 17.25 22.96 2.48
CA ILE A 461 17.97 21.84 1.88
C ILE A 461 19.47 22.01 2.09
N ASN A 462 20.06 21.14 2.92
CA ASN A 462 21.49 21.15 3.16
C ASN A 462 22.24 20.36 2.08
N ASN A 463 21.75 19.17 1.74
CA ASN A 463 22.35 18.34 0.70
C ASN A 463 21.41 17.26 0.14
N ASN A 464 21.52 16.99 -1.16
CA ASN A 464 21.09 15.76 -1.80
C ASN A 464 19.58 15.40 -1.65
N VAL A 465 18.72 16.14 -2.36
CA VAL A 465 17.36 15.71 -2.68
C VAL A 465 17.36 15.11 -4.09
N GLU A 466 17.18 13.80 -4.17
CA GLU A 466 17.16 13.04 -5.41
C GLU A 466 15.75 12.55 -5.71
N MET A 467 15.17 13.03 -6.81
CA MET A 467 13.88 12.63 -7.32
C MET A 467 14.07 11.79 -8.59
N LYS A 468 13.50 10.58 -8.62
CA LYS A 468 13.55 9.68 -9.78
C LYS A 468 12.26 8.93 -10.04
N ASN A 469 11.92 8.73 -11.31
CA ASN A 469 10.76 7.95 -11.72
C ASN A 469 9.43 8.38 -11.09
N ASN A 470 9.25 9.64 -10.71
CA ASN A 470 8.00 10.15 -10.15
C ASN A 470 7.09 10.70 -11.24
N ILE A 471 5.78 10.70 -10.98
CA ILE A 471 4.82 11.47 -11.76
C ILE A 471 4.39 12.69 -10.95
N PHE A 472 4.65 13.87 -11.48
CA PHE A 472 4.15 15.15 -11.01
C PHE A 472 3.11 15.68 -12.01
N TYR A 473 1.84 15.64 -11.61
CA TYR A 473 0.71 16.09 -12.42
C TYR A 473 0.05 17.30 -11.76
N SER A 474 0.06 18.45 -12.42
CA SER A 474 -0.59 19.65 -11.91
C SER A 474 -1.16 20.50 -13.04
N LEU A 475 -2.48 20.62 -13.13
CA LEU A 475 -3.17 21.55 -14.04
C LEU A 475 -3.64 22.82 -13.35
N THR A 476 -3.89 22.79 -12.03
CA THR A 476 -4.52 23.93 -11.33
C THR A 476 -3.55 24.80 -10.52
N SER A 477 -2.44 24.22 -10.07
CA SER A 477 -1.51 24.83 -9.09
C SER A 477 -0.16 25.17 -9.73
N GLY A 478 0.79 24.23 -9.73
CA GLY A 478 2.12 24.40 -10.32
C GLY A 478 3.19 23.58 -9.59
N PHE A 479 4.44 23.81 -9.99
CA PHE A 479 5.64 23.24 -9.39
C PHE A 479 6.59 24.35 -8.94
N ASP A 480 7.39 24.10 -7.92
CA ASP A 480 8.51 24.98 -7.60
C ASP A 480 9.61 24.90 -8.66
N SER A 481 9.93 26.04 -9.26
CA SER A 481 10.96 26.17 -10.30
C SER A 481 12.27 26.77 -9.79
N THR A 482 12.37 27.09 -8.49
CA THR A 482 13.42 27.97 -7.95
C THR A 482 14.51 27.28 -7.15
N ALA A 483 14.36 26.00 -6.82
CA ALA A 483 15.37 25.28 -6.03
C ALA A 483 16.75 25.22 -6.73
N ILE A 484 17.83 25.45 -5.98
CA ILE A 484 19.22 25.51 -6.48
C ILE A 484 20.14 24.47 -5.81
N GLY A 485 21.06 23.92 -6.60
CA GLY A 485 22.32 23.27 -6.16
C GLY A 485 22.24 21.88 -5.54
N ALA A 486 21.28 21.62 -4.64
CA ALA A 486 21.20 20.37 -3.87
C ALA A 486 19.98 19.50 -4.22
N VAL A 487 19.25 19.86 -5.28
CA VAL A 487 18.03 19.17 -5.73
C VAL A 487 18.25 18.71 -7.17
N SER A 488 17.94 17.44 -7.44
CA SER A 488 17.97 16.86 -8.78
C SER A 488 16.72 16.03 -9.04
N SER A 489 16.14 16.19 -10.23
CA SER A 489 15.06 15.36 -10.76
C SER A 489 15.52 14.69 -12.05
N ASP A 490 15.32 13.38 -12.17
CA ASP A 490 15.82 12.55 -13.27
C ASP A 490 14.83 11.44 -13.61
N ASN A 491 14.52 11.23 -14.90
CA ASN A 491 13.51 10.25 -15.35
C ASN A 491 12.13 10.45 -14.70
N ASP A 492 11.74 11.68 -14.39
CA ASP A 492 10.40 12.02 -13.87
C ASP A 492 9.45 12.47 -14.99
N ILE A 493 8.14 12.32 -14.78
CA ILE A 493 7.11 13.00 -15.56
C ILE A 493 6.73 14.30 -14.86
N TRP A 494 6.79 15.41 -15.59
CA TRP A 494 6.32 16.72 -15.16
C TRP A 494 5.28 17.21 -16.15
N TYR A 495 4.00 17.20 -15.76
CA TYR A 495 2.90 17.50 -16.66
C TYR A 495 1.95 18.57 -16.11
N GLY A 496 1.61 19.53 -16.97
CA GLY A 496 0.53 20.50 -16.74
C GLY A 496 0.96 21.89 -16.27
N ALA A 497 2.23 22.08 -15.88
CA ALA A 497 2.78 23.37 -15.45
C ALA A 497 4.23 23.58 -15.94
N THR A 498 4.83 24.72 -15.58
CA THR A 498 6.21 25.06 -15.93
C THR A 498 7.20 24.06 -15.33
N ILE A 499 7.98 23.41 -16.19
CA ILE A 499 8.96 22.40 -15.78
C ILE A 499 10.07 23.04 -14.93
N PRO A 500 10.44 22.45 -13.78
CA PRO A 500 11.53 22.97 -12.96
C PRO A 500 12.89 22.92 -13.66
N GLY A 501 13.75 23.92 -13.40
CA GLY A 501 15.09 24.01 -14.01
C GLY A 501 16.07 22.92 -13.54
N TYR A 502 15.78 22.24 -12.44
CA TYR A 502 16.55 21.12 -11.89
C TYR A 502 16.09 19.74 -12.41
N ALA A 503 15.09 19.70 -13.31
CA ALA A 503 14.64 18.47 -13.95
C ALA A 503 15.51 18.12 -15.16
N SER A 504 15.85 16.83 -15.27
CA SER A 504 16.66 16.25 -16.35
C SER A 504 16.04 14.94 -16.82
N ASN A 505 16.28 14.55 -18.08
CA ASN A 505 15.71 13.35 -18.71
C ASN A 505 14.19 13.16 -18.46
N TYR A 506 13.45 14.27 -18.33
CA TYR A 506 12.05 14.24 -17.96
C TYR A 506 11.15 14.02 -19.18
N ILE A 507 9.95 13.54 -18.91
CA ILE A 507 8.85 13.47 -19.89
C ILE A 507 7.83 14.56 -19.54
N ASN A 508 7.51 15.41 -20.52
CA ASN A 508 6.44 16.42 -20.41
C ASN A 508 5.26 16.04 -21.30
N GLN A 509 4.63 14.92 -20.96
CA GLN A 509 3.42 14.41 -21.60
C GLN A 509 2.47 13.92 -20.51
N ASN A 510 1.17 13.88 -20.84
CA ASN A 510 0.17 13.36 -19.92
C ASN A 510 0.52 11.90 -19.56
N PRO A 511 0.60 11.52 -18.28
CA PRO A 511 0.89 10.14 -17.87
C PRO A 511 -0.21 9.14 -18.25
N LEU A 512 -1.38 9.59 -18.74
CA LEU A 512 -2.50 8.75 -19.17
C LEU A 512 -2.92 7.74 -18.09
N PHE A 513 -3.36 8.26 -16.94
CA PHE A 513 -3.97 7.45 -15.89
C PHE A 513 -5.29 6.82 -16.34
N THR A 514 -5.61 5.63 -15.88
CA THR A 514 -6.84 4.88 -16.21
C THR A 514 -8.09 5.70 -15.91
N SER A 515 -8.20 6.26 -14.70
CA SER A 515 -9.34 7.11 -14.33
C SER A 515 -9.00 8.00 -13.12
N PRO A 516 -8.28 9.12 -13.31
CA PRO A 516 -7.89 9.99 -12.19
C PRO A 516 -9.10 10.66 -11.52
N PHE A 517 -10.23 10.82 -12.23
CA PHE A 517 -11.49 11.35 -11.66
C PHE A 517 -12.14 10.39 -10.64
N THR A 518 -11.82 9.10 -10.70
CA THR A 518 -12.24 8.11 -9.72
C THR A 518 -11.08 7.67 -8.83
N ASN A 519 -10.02 8.47 -8.75
CA ASN A 519 -8.78 8.21 -7.99
C ASN A 519 -8.05 6.92 -8.40
N ASP A 520 -8.21 6.49 -9.66
CA ASP A 520 -7.45 5.38 -10.23
C ASP A 520 -6.28 5.93 -11.05
N PHE A 521 -5.09 5.86 -10.43
CA PHE A 521 -3.82 6.33 -10.98
C PHE A 521 -2.99 5.21 -11.60
N THR A 522 -3.57 4.03 -11.86
CA THR A 522 -2.92 3.03 -12.72
C THR A 522 -2.76 3.57 -14.15
N LEU A 523 -1.84 2.99 -14.93
CA LEU A 523 -1.49 3.49 -16.25
C LEU A 523 -2.37 2.86 -17.35
N GLN A 524 -2.77 3.66 -18.34
CA GLN A 524 -3.33 3.13 -19.59
C GLN A 524 -2.22 2.51 -20.45
N SER A 525 -2.57 1.58 -21.34
CA SER A 525 -1.62 0.83 -22.19
C SER A 525 -0.75 1.70 -23.11
N THR A 526 -1.17 2.94 -23.39
CA THR A 526 -0.45 3.90 -24.24
C THR A 526 0.28 4.97 -23.44
N SER A 527 0.37 4.81 -22.12
CA SER A 527 1.03 5.77 -21.24
C SER A 527 2.50 5.99 -21.61
N PRO A 528 2.98 7.24 -21.66
CA PRO A 528 4.40 7.53 -21.84
C PRO A 528 5.24 7.20 -20.60
N ALA A 529 4.61 6.85 -19.48
CA ALA A 529 5.30 6.41 -18.26
C ALA A 529 5.82 4.97 -18.37
N ILE A 530 5.23 4.17 -19.26
CA ILE A 530 5.55 2.75 -19.42
C ILE A 530 6.96 2.58 -19.99
N ASN A 531 7.78 1.76 -19.34
CA ASN A 531 9.18 1.49 -19.71
C ASN A 531 10.05 2.75 -19.88
N ALA A 532 9.71 3.84 -19.19
CA ALA A 532 10.42 5.11 -19.31
C ALA A 532 11.31 5.43 -18.09
N GLY A 533 11.17 4.66 -17.01
CA GLY A 533 11.91 4.82 -15.78
C GLY A 533 13.29 4.16 -15.82
N THR A 534 14.10 4.51 -14.82
CA THR A 534 15.39 3.88 -14.54
C THR A 534 15.27 2.79 -13.47
N THR A 535 16.16 1.79 -13.49
CA THR A 535 16.14 0.74 -12.46
C THR A 535 16.55 1.28 -11.10
N LEU A 536 15.68 1.12 -10.11
CA LEU A 536 15.93 1.48 -8.71
C LEU A 536 15.83 0.22 -7.85
N ALA A 537 16.99 -0.41 -7.55
CA ALA A 537 17.03 -1.67 -6.81
C ALA A 537 16.43 -1.59 -5.39
N SER A 538 16.33 -0.39 -4.82
CA SER A 538 15.67 -0.14 -3.53
C SER A 538 14.14 -0.11 -3.62
N VAL A 539 13.56 -0.10 -4.82
CA VAL A 539 12.11 -0.09 -5.08
C VAL A 539 11.78 -1.26 -6.02
N PRO A 540 11.86 -2.52 -5.56
CA PRO A 540 11.69 -3.70 -6.41
C PRO A 540 10.23 -3.96 -6.80
N ASN A 541 9.25 -3.38 -6.11
CA ASN A 541 7.83 -3.58 -6.35
C ASN A 541 7.10 -2.22 -6.45
N ASP A 542 5.96 -2.19 -7.12
CA ASP A 542 5.05 -1.05 -7.21
C ASP A 542 4.08 -0.95 -6.01
N PHE A 543 3.19 0.04 -6.02
CA PHE A 543 2.17 0.27 -4.99
C PHE A 543 1.21 -0.92 -4.77
N LEU A 544 0.96 -1.68 -5.83
CA LEU A 544 0.12 -2.87 -5.78
C LEU A 544 0.92 -4.12 -5.40
N GLY A 545 2.23 -4.02 -5.19
CA GLY A 545 3.14 -5.12 -4.89
C GLY A 545 3.55 -5.93 -6.12
N VAL A 546 3.32 -5.41 -7.33
CA VAL A 546 3.78 -5.99 -8.59
C VAL A 546 5.28 -5.75 -8.71
N SER A 547 6.05 -6.80 -9.03
CA SER A 547 7.50 -6.69 -9.21
C SER A 547 7.87 -5.84 -10.42
N ARG A 548 8.96 -5.09 -10.31
CA ARG A 548 9.48 -4.24 -11.39
C ARG A 548 10.78 -4.83 -11.98
N PRO A 549 11.01 -4.69 -13.29
CA PRO A 549 10.06 -4.23 -14.29
C PRO A 549 9.10 -5.35 -14.73
N GLN A 550 7.91 -5.01 -15.21
CA GLN A 550 7.04 -5.92 -15.96
C GLN A 550 7.33 -5.88 -17.48
N GLY A 551 7.95 -4.79 -17.96
CA GLY A 551 8.46 -4.66 -19.32
C GLY A 551 9.99 -4.66 -19.39
N ILE A 552 10.55 -3.86 -20.31
CA ILE A 552 11.99 -3.73 -20.52
C ILE A 552 12.69 -2.86 -19.47
N SER A 553 11.95 -1.99 -18.77
CA SER A 553 12.44 -1.10 -17.72
C SER A 553 11.29 -0.72 -16.78
N TYR A 554 11.62 -0.03 -15.69
CA TYR A 554 10.61 0.41 -14.73
C TYR A 554 9.65 1.40 -15.38
N ASP A 555 8.40 1.40 -14.92
CA ASP A 555 7.49 2.48 -15.23
C ASP A 555 7.74 3.68 -14.29
N ILE A 556 7.52 4.89 -14.82
CA ILE A 556 7.52 6.11 -14.02
C ILE A 556 6.20 6.15 -13.22
N GLY A 557 6.28 6.48 -11.93
CA GLY A 557 5.16 6.61 -11.00
C GLY A 557 5.01 5.43 -10.05
N ALA A 558 3.98 5.50 -9.21
CA ALA A 558 3.70 4.52 -8.15
C ALA A 558 3.23 3.16 -8.65
N PHE A 559 2.76 3.06 -9.89
CA PHE A 559 2.18 1.84 -10.46
C PHE A 559 3.04 1.33 -11.61
N GLU A 560 3.18 0.02 -11.69
CA GLU A 560 3.77 -0.70 -12.81
C GLU A 560 2.64 -1.27 -13.68
N TYR A 561 2.69 -0.99 -14.97
CA TYR A 561 1.73 -1.48 -15.94
C TYR A 561 1.93 -2.98 -16.16
N VAL A 562 1.00 -3.77 -15.66
CA VAL A 562 0.92 -5.20 -15.95
C VAL A 562 0.15 -5.39 -17.24
N GLN A 563 0.84 -5.84 -18.28
CA GLN A 563 0.19 -6.20 -19.53
C GLN A 563 -0.68 -7.45 -19.33
N THR A 564 -2.00 -7.30 -19.41
CA THR A 564 -2.93 -8.41 -19.20
C THR A 564 -3.04 -9.27 -20.46
N SER A 565 -2.29 -10.38 -20.52
CA SER A 565 -2.25 -11.40 -21.59
C SER A 565 -2.05 -10.87 -23.02
N GLU A 566 -1.10 -11.48 -23.73
CA GLU A 566 -0.79 -11.22 -25.14
C GLU A 566 -2.04 -11.00 -25.99
N SER A 567 -2.15 -9.79 -26.50
CA SER A 567 -3.23 -9.34 -27.35
C SER A 567 -2.72 -9.27 -28.78
N CYS A 568 -2.41 -10.43 -29.37
CA CYS A 568 -2.04 -10.57 -30.79
C CYS A 568 -3.22 -10.27 -31.75
N SER A 569 -4.15 -9.39 -31.35
CA SER A 569 -5.39 -9.07 -32.06
C SER A 569 -6.03 -7.75 -31.56
N ASP A 570 -5.27 -6.86 -30.91
CA ASP A 570 -5.78 -5.57 -30.40
C ASP A 570 -5.51 -4.36 -31.30
N ASN A 571 -4.87 -4.57 -32.46
CA ASN A 571 -4.45 -3.56 -33.43
C ASN A 571 -3.43 -2.55 -32.89
N ILE A 572 -2.66 -2.91 -31.87
CA ILE A 572 -1.55 -2.14 -31.34
C ILE A 572 -0.28 -2.97 -31.56
N GLN A 573 0.86 -2.32 -31.83
CA GLN A 573 2.15 -3.02 -31.85
C GLN A 573 2.75 -2.97 -30.44
N ASN A 574 2.73 -4.07 -29.70
CA ASN A 574 3.22 -4.18 -28.31
C ASN A 574 4.02 -5.47 -28.07
N GLN A 575 4.48 -5.73 -26.83
CA GLN A 575 5.37 -6.87 -26.50
C GLN A 575 6.65 -6.86 -27.37
N ASP A 576 7.04 -8.02 -27.91
CA ASP A 576 8.12 -8.22 -28.88
C ASP A 576 7.58 -8.34 -30.32
N GLU A 577 6.37 -7.82 -30.58
CA GLU A 577 5.77 -7.78 -31.91
C GLU A 577 6.64 -7.01 -32.90
N THR A 578 6.89 -7.64 -34.05
CA THR A 578 7.63 -7.04 -35.17
C THR A 578 6.73 -6.22 -36.10
N GLY A 579 5.41 -6.24 -35.86
CA GLY A 579 4.37 -5.45 -36.53
C GLY A 579 3.04 -5.56 -35.77
N ILE A 580 2.04 -4.73 -36.10
CA ILE A 580 0.75 -4.71 -35.39
C ILE A 580 0.12 -6.12 -35.35
N ASP A 581 -0.14 -6.63 -34.15
CA ASP A 581 -0.72 -7.96 -33.89
C ASP A 581 0.13 -9.14 -34.42
N CYS A 582 1.44 -8.95 -34.67
CA CYS A 582 2.29 -9.98 -35.27
C CYS A 582 3.79 -9.91 -34.91
N GLY A 583 4.44 -11.07 -34.92
CA GLY A 583 5.86 -11.24 -34.60
C GLY A 583 6.15 -11.37 -33.11
N GLY A 584 7.38 -11.75 -32.78
CA GLY A 584 7.76 -12.04 -31.40
C GLY A 584 6.99 -13.23 -30.84
N VAL A 585 6.24 -12.98 -29.76
CA VAL A 585 5.33 -13.91 -29.10
C VAL A 585 4.03 -14.14 -29.89
N CYS A 586 3.68 -13.22 -30.79
CA CYS A 586 2.56 -13.35 -31.71
C CYS A 586 2.95 -14.04 -33.02
N ASP A 587 1.95 -14.44 -33.81
CA ASP A 587 2.18 -15.10 -35.10
C ASP A 587 3.10 -14.24 -35.98
N ALA A 588 4.09 -14.87 -36.63
CA ALA A 588 5.09 -14.15 -37.41
C ALA A 588 4.45 -13.18 -38.41
N CYS A 589 4.93 -11.93 -38.44
CA CYS A 589 4.40 -10.95 -39.37
C CYS A 589 4.43 -11.45 -40.80
N VAL A 590 3.29 -11.32 -41.48
CA VAL A 590 3.18 -11.56 -42.90
C VAL A 590 3.97 -10.47 -43.60
N VAL A 591 5.26 -10.72 -43.84
CA VAL A 591 6.04 -9.93 -44.78
C VAL A 591 5.43 -10.17 -46.16
N PRO A 592 4.85 -9.14 -46.81
CA PRO A 592 4.43 -9.31 -48.19
C PRO A 592 5.67 -9.68 -48.99
N THR A 593 5.69 -10.90 -49.54
CA THR A 593 6.76 -11.36 -50.42
C THR A 593 6.81 -10.39 -51.60
N THR A 594 7.76 -9.46 -51.57
CA THR A 594 8.11 -8.65 -52.72
C THR A 594 8.88 -9.55 -53.66
N TYR A 595 8.16 -10.13 -54.63
CA TYR A 595 8.81 -10.78 -55.76
C TYR A 595 9.59 -9.70 -56.51
N THR A 596 10.91 -9.74 -56.41
CA THR A 596 11.76 -8.99 -57.35
C THR A 596 11.49 -9.51 -58.76
N LEU A 597 11.62 -8.66 -59.78
CA LEU A 597 11.44 -9.07 -61.17
C LEU A 597 12.30 -10.31 -61.50
N THR A 598 13.48 -10.42 -60.90
CA THR A 598 14.40 -11.55 -61.00
C THR A 598 13.83 -12.86 -60.42
N ASN A 599 13.20 -12.80 -59.24
CA ASN A 599 12.60 -13.99 -58.63
C ASN A 599 11.34 -14.43 -59.37
N PHE A 600 10.53 -13.49 -59.85
CA PHE A 600 9.37 -13.78 -60.67
C PHE A 600 9.76 -14.45 -62.00
N ILE A 601 10.77 -13.91 -62.69
CA ILE A 601 11.29 -14.50 -63.94
C ILE A 601 11.88 -15.89 -63.69
N SER A 602 12.61 -16.09 -62.60
CA SER A 602 13.21 -17.39 -62.26
C SER A 602 12.14 -18.47 -61.99
N ILE A 603 11.09 -18.13 -61.24
CA ILE A 603 9.96 -19.03 -60.96
C ILE A 603 9.22 -19.39 -62.24
N ILE A 604 8.92 -18.40 -63.09
CA ILE A 604 8.24 -18.64 -64.37
C ILE A 604 9.13 -19.46 -65.31
N THR A 605 10.44 -19.22 -65.36
CA THR A 605 11.38 -19.95 -66.22
C THR A 605 11.53 -21.40 -65.80
N ASN A 606 11.62 -21.67 -64.49
CA ASN A 606 11.64 -23.03 -63.95
C ASN A 606 10.33 -23.77 -64.17
N TRP A 607 9.20 -23.09 -63.95
CA TRP A 607 7.89 -23.70 -64.14
C TRP A 607 7.56 -23.97 -65.61
N LEU A 608 8.00 -23.10 -66.54
CA LEU A 608 7.91 -23.33 -67.98
C LEU A 608 8.88 -24.40 -68.48
N GLY A 609 9.91 -24.76 -67.71
CA GLY A 609 10.92 -25.73 -68.12
C GLY A 609 11.68 -25.30 -69.38
N ILE A 610 12.00 -24.00 -69.51
CA ILE A 610 12.69 -23.46 -70.69
C ILE A 610 14.02 -24.22 -70.90
N GLY A 611 14.14 -24.91 -72.04
CA GLY A 611 15.27 -25.79 -72.37
C GLY A 611 14.99 -27.29 -72.23
N ASN A 612 13.80 -27.69 -71.77
CA ASN A 612 13.35 -29.08 -71.77
C ASN A 612 12.40 -29.34 -72.95
N GLU A 613 12.83 -30.16 -73.91
CA GLU A 613 12.07 -30.50 -75.13
C GLU A 613 10.69 -31.12 -74.84
N THR A 614 10.47 -31.69 -73.65
CA THR A 614 9.15 -32.25 -73.27
C THR A 614 8.14 -31.20 -72.81
N SER A 615 8.56 -29.95 -72.63
CA SER A 615 7.70 -28.84 -72.16
C SER A 615 7.13 -27.99 -73.30
N ASP A 616 7.44 -28.32 -74.55
CA ASP A 616 6.85 -27.71 -75.75
C ASP A 616 5.45 -28.28 -76.02
N VAL A 617 4.47 -27.82 -75.24
CA VAL A 617 3.09 -28.34 -75.30
C VAL A 617 2.34 -27.87 -76.53
N ASN A 618 2.84 -26.86 -77.24
CA ASN A 618 2.25 -26.39 -78.49
C ASN A 618 2.93 -27.00 -79.75
N SER A 619 4.05 -27.71 -79.56
CA SER A 619 4.82 -28.43 -80.57
C SER A 619 5.40 -27.54 -81.69
N ASP A 620 5.75 -26.29 -81.39
CA ASP A 620 6.38 -25.36 -82.34
C ASP A 620 7.92 -25.43 -82.36
N GLY A 621 8.51 -26.30 -81.52
CA GLY A 621 9.93 -26.54 -81.38
C GLY A 621 10.64 -25.57 -80.43
N ILE A 622 9.93 -24.65 -79.77
CA ILE A 622 10.51 -23.60 -78.91
C ILE A 622 9.70 -23.44 -77.62
N VAL A 623 10.24 -23.92 -76.49
CA VAL A 623 9.62 -23.71 -75.16
C VAL A 623 9.67 -22.22 -74.77
N ASN A 624 8.52 -21.54 -74.81
CA ASN A 624 8.39 -20.12 -74.50
C ASN A 624 7.02 -19.77 -73.87
N THR A 625 6.70 -18.48 -73.75
CA THR A 625 5.43 -18.04 -73.13
C THR A 625 4.17 -18.41 -73.92
N ARG A 626 4.28 -18.94 -75.13
CA ARG A 626 3.15 -19.50 -75.89
C ARG A 626 2.73 -20.87 -75.40
N ASP A 627 3.67 -21.69 -74.95
CA ASP A 627 3.40 -22.96 -74.27
C ASP A 627 2.57 -22.74 -73.00
N LEU A 628 2.87 -21.65 -72.29
CA LEU A 628 2.09 -21.24 -71.14
C LEU A 628 0.60 -21.01 -71.48
N GLY A 629 0.35 -20.33 -72.59
CA GLY A 629 -1.02 -20.06 -73.05
C GLY A 629 -1.82 -21.34 -73.30
N VAL A 630 -1.16 -22.40 -73.79
CA VAL A 630 -1.78 -23.71 -74.03
C VAL A 630 -2.05 -24.44 -72.72
N VAL A 631 -1.10 -24.46 -71.77
CA VAL A 631 -1.31 -25.08 -70.44
C VAL A 631 -2.45 -24.38 -69.68
N MET A 632 -2.48 -23.04 -69.70
CA MET A 632 -3.49 -22.26 -68.99
C MET A 632 -4.86 -22.26 -69.66
N SER A 633 -4.95 -22.54 -70.97
CA SER A 633 -6.25 -22.66 -71.66
C SER A 633 -7.09 -23.85 -71.19
N GLY A 634 -6.50 -24.82 -70.47
CA GLY A 634 -7.21 -25.93 -69.84
C GLY A 634 -7.64 -25.68 -68.39
N TRP A 635 -7.33 -24.53 -67.78
CA TRP A 635 -7.61 -24.24 -66.36
C TRP A 635 -8.99 -23.63 -66.11
N GLY A 636 -9.92 -23.82 -67.05
CA GLY A 636 -11.27 -23.26 -67.03
C GLY A 636 -12.40 -24.24 -67.39
N GLU A 637 -12.15 -25.55 -67.29
CA GLU A 637 -13.21 -26.59 -67.23
C GLU A 637 -13.36 -27.14 -65.82
#